data_AF-A0A354G533-F1
#
_entry.id   AF-A0A354G533-F1
#
_cell.length_a   1.000
_cell.length_b   1.000
_cell.length_c   1.000
_cell.angle_alpha   90.00
_cell.angle_beta   90.00
_cell.angle_gamma   90.00
#
_symmetry.space_group_name_H-M   'P 1'
#
loop_
_entity.id
_entity.type
_entity.pdbx_description
1 polymer ?
#
loop_
_entity_poly.entity_id
_entity_poly.type
_entity_poly.pdbx_seq_one_letter_code
_entity_poly.pdbx_strand_id
1 'polypeptide(L)'
;MKEIKNKAQSIRNKLLTVARSKNINFDTILLRYMQERLLYRLEKSPYKKNFILKGGLFLLFSDIPINRPTKDIDFLGLKVSRITEDLHEVFKNICMQQSDDAVNFDTSGITSETIKENADYQGVRIKIKGYLGNATKVIQIDIAFDDIVYPDIQIMEYPTFFENTIRINAYSKESVIAEKFDAMLVLSYANSRMKDFYDVYHLLK
;
A
#
# COMPACT_ATOMS: atom_id res chain seq x y z
N MET A 1 5.56 -17.03 23.40
CA MET A 1 5.58 -17.76 22.10
C MET A 1 4.29 -18.53 21.78
N LYS A 2 3.71 -19.30 22.72
CA LYS A 2 2.48 -20.11 22.46
C LYS A 2 1.26 -19.27 22.08
N GLU A 3 1.09 -18.12 22.72
CA GLU A 3 -0.04 -17.20 22.51
C GLU A 3 -0.02 -16.52 21.12
N ILE A 4 1.14 -15.97 20.71
CA ILE A 4 1.34 -15.40 19.36
C ILE A 4 1.11 -16.46 18.27
N LYS A 5 1.59 -17.70 18.47
CA LYS A 5 1.39 -18.80 17.53
C LYS A 5 -0.09 -19.15 17.36
N ASN A 6 -0.85 -19.18 18.47
CA ASN A 6 -2.30 -19.39 18.44
C ASN A 6 -3.03 -18.24 17.73
N LYS A 7 -2.63 -16.99 17.97
CA LYS A 7 -3.24 -15.82 17.34
C LYS A 7 -2.96 -15.75 15.83
N ALA A 8 -1.72 -15.98 15.41
CA ALA A 8 -1.34 -16.04 14.01
C ALA A 8 -2.15 -17.12 13.25
N GLN A 9 -2.33 -18.30 13.86
CA GLN A 9 -3.15 -19.36 13.28
C GLN A 9 -4.64 -18.96 13.20
N SER A 10 -5.16 -18.32 14.23
CA SER A 10 -6.54 -17.79 14.24
C SER A 10 -6.77 -16.78 13.12
N ILE A 11 -5.89 -15.78 12.97
CA ILE A 11 -5.97 -14.80 11.88
C ILE A 11 -5.84 -15.49 10.52
N ARG A 12 -4.89 -16.42 10.36
CA ARG A 12 -4.74 -17.18 9.12
C ARG A 12 -6.02 -17.92 8.72
N ASN A 13 -6.72 -18.54 9.67
CA ASN A 13 -7.99 -19.23 9.42
C ASN A 13 -9.10 -18.25 9.01
N LYS A 14 -9.15 -17.07 9.64
CA LYS A 14 -10.09 -16.01 9.23
C LYS A 14 -9.79 -15.54 7.81
N LEU A 15 -8.52 -15.30 7.46
CA LEU A 15 -8.10 -14.92 6.10
C LEU A 15 -8.45 -16.00 5.06
N LEU A 16 -8.29 -17.29 5.38
CA LEU A 16 -8.73 -18.40 4.51
C LEU A 16 -10.25 -18.38 4.27
N THR A 17 -11.02 -18.04 5.31
CA THR A 17 -12.48 -17.91 5.19
C THR A 17 -12.85 -16.75 4.27
N VAL A 18 -12.18 -15.59 4.42
CA VAL A 18 -12.34 -14.44 3.53
C VAL A 18 -12.01 -14.82 2.08
N ALA A 19 -10.86 -15.46 1.85
CA ALA A 19 -10.42 -15.92 0.53
C ALA A 19 -11.47 -16.81 -0.16
N ARG A 20 -12.02 -17.79 0.56
CA ARG A 20 -13.08 -18.67 0.06
C ARG A 20 -14.36 -17.91 -0.24
N SER A 21 -14.81 -17.06 0.68
CA SER A 21 -16.08 -16.31 0.53
C SER A 21 -16.08 -15.35 -0.66
N LYS A 22 -14.92 -14.75 -0.97
CA LYS A 22 -14.75 -13.79 -2.06
C LYS A 22 -14.25 -14.44 -3.35
N ASN A 23 -13.97 -15.75 -3.35
CA ASN A 23 -13.32 -16.47 -4.44
C ASN A 23 -11.99 -15.80 -4.91
N ILE A 24 -11.15 -15.41 -3.94
CA ILE A 24 -9.85 -14.76 -4.17
C ILE A 24 -8.75 -15.70 -3.68
N ASN A 25 -7.61 -15.69 -4.38
CA ASN A 25 -6.43 -16.43 -3.94
C ASN A 25 -6.01 -16.01 -2.52
N PHE A 26 -5.76 -16.98 -1.65
CA PHE A 26 -5.32 -16.74 -0.27
C PHE A 26 -4.06 -15.87 -0.20
N ASP A 27 -3.13 -16.01 -1.14
CA ASP A 27 -1.91 -15.20 -1.19
C ASP A 27 -2.19 -13.71 -1.39
N THR A 28 -3.20 -13.37 -2.19
CA THR A 28 -3.67 -11.98 -2.39
C THR A 28 -4.27 -11.44 -1.10
N ILE A 29 -5.11 -12.24 -0.42
CA ILE A 29 -5.72 -11.86 0.86
C ILE A 29 -4.66 -11.68 1.95
N LEU A 30 -3.66 -12.58 2.00
CA LEU A 30 -2.56 -12.49 2.93
C LEU A 30 -1.70 -11.25 2.69
N LEU A 31 -1.36 -10.95 1.43
CA LEU A 31 -0.63 -9.74 1.07
C LEU A 31 -1.40 -8.50 1.48
N ARG A 32 -2.70 -8.42 1.15
CA ARG A 32 -3.56 -7.29 1.51
C ARG A 32 -3.63 -7.10 3.03
N TYR A 33 -3.77 -8.17 3.79
CA TYR A 33 -3.73 -8.09 5.25
C TYR A 33 -2.40 -7.53 5.76
N MET A 34 -1.27 -7.98 5.24
CA MET A 34 0.04 -7.45 5.65
C MET A 34 0.23 -5.97 5.24
N GLN A 35 -0.27 -5.56 4.07
CA GLN A 35 -0.30 -4.15 3.64
C GLN A 35 -1.17 -3.31 4.59
N GLU A 36 -2.37 -3.76 4.93
CA GLU A 36 -3.23 -3.11 5.94
C GLU A 36 -2.50 -2.94 7.28
N ARG A 37 -1.77 -3.96 7.72
CA ARG A 37 -1.04 -3.91 8.99
C ARG A 37 0.17 -2.96 8.94
N LEU A 38 0.77 -2.76 7.77
CA LEU A 38 1.79 -1.73 7.58
C LEU A 38 1.17 -0.33 7.56
N LEU A 39 0.04 -0.13 6.88
CA LEU A 39 -0.70 1.15 6.86
C LEU A 39 -1.18 1.56 8.25
N TYR A 40 -1.64 0.60 9.07
CA TYR A 40 -2.00 0.85 10.46
C TYR A 40 -0.79 1.38 11.25
N ARG A 41 0.38 0.76 11.07
CA ARG A 41 1.61 1.22 11.71
C ARG A 41 2.04 2.59 11.21
N LEU A 42 1.88 2.89 9.92
CA LEU A 42 2.09 4.24 9.38
C LEU A 42 1.18 5.26 10.08
N GLU A 43 -0.12 4.96 10.24
CA GLU A 43 -1.06 5.81 10.98
C GLU A 43 -0.60 6.07 12.42
N LYS A 44 -0.05 5.07 13.12
CA LYS A 44 0.44 5.22 14.50
C LYS A 44 1.81 5.89 14.62
N SER A 45 2.54 5.97 13.52
CA SER A 45 3.88 6.56 13.49
C SER A 45 3.85 8.10 13.42
N PRO A 46 4.96 8.77 13.78
CA PRO A 46 5.09 10.22 13.55
C PRO A 46 5.08 10.60 12.06
N TYR A 47 5.23 9.64 11.15
CA TYR A 47 5.29 9.85 9.70
C TYR A 47 3.92 9.82 9.02
N LYS A 48 2.82 9.66 9.76
CA LYS A 48 1.45 9.60 9.21
C LYS A 48 1.14 10.70 8.18
N LYS A 49 1.63 11.92 8.42
CA LYS A 49 1.37 13.09 7.57
C LYS A 49 2.38 13.27 6.43
N ASN A 50 3.41 12.43 6.38
CA ASN A 50 4.54 12.55 5.46
C ASN A 50 4.32 11.79 4.15
N PHE A 51 3.38 10.83 4.15
CA PHE A 51 3.07 9.98 3.01
C PHE A 51 1.59 10.08 2.68
N ILE A 52 1.28 10.17 1.38
CA ILE A 52 -0.08 10.22 0.86
C ILE A 52 -0.30 8.97 0.00
N LEU A 53 -1.27 8.13 0.37
CA LEU A 53 -1.59 6.91 -0.37
C LEU A 53 -2.19 7.26 -1.74
N LYS A 54 -1.64 6.64 -2.79
CA LYS A 54 -2.14 6.73 -4.16
C LYS A 54 -2.27 5.34 -4.79
N GLY A 55 -2.43 5.31 -6.12
CA GLY A 55 -2.30 4.07 -6.90
C GLY A 55 -3.33 2.99 -6.57
N GLY A 56 -2.90 1.73 -6.59
CA GLY A 56 -3.82 0.59 -6.57
C GLY A 56 -4.59 0.41 -5.27
N LEU A 57 -3.93 0.60 -4.13
CA LEU A 57 -4.57 0.39 -2.82
C LEU A 57 -5.58 1.49 -2.49
N PHE A 58 -5.37 2.71 -3.00
CA PHE A 58 -6.38 3.77 -2.91
C PHE A 58 -7.75 3.33 -3.45
N LEU A 59 -7.75 2.57 -4.55
CA LEU A 59 -8.96 2.18 -5.26
C LEU A 59 -9.85 1.23 -4.45
N LEU A 60 -9.32 0.56 -3.43
CA LEU A 60 -10.11 -0.29 -2.54
C LEU A 60 -11.15 0.49 -1.72
N PHE A 61 -11.03 1.81 -1.66
CA PHE A 61 -12.03 2.70 -1.07
C PHE A 61 -13.19 3.02 -2.03
N SER A 62 -12.99 2.87 -3.34
CA SER A 62 -13.90 3.41 -4.36
C SER A 62 -14.64 2.31 -5.11
N ASP A 63 -15.55 1.57 -4.48
CA ASP A 63 -16.45 0.54 -5.06
C ASP A 63 -15.85 -0.45 -6.09
N ILE A 64 -14.53 -0.46 -6.24
CA ILE A 64 -13.79 -1.24 -7.21
C ILE A 64 -13.63 -2.63 -6.61
N PRO A 65 -13.88 -3.70 -7.39
CA PRO A 65 -13.82 -5.05 -6.88
C PRO A 65 -12.48 -5.35 -6.21
N ILE A 66 -12.56 -5.93 -5.02
CA ILE A 66 -11.42 -6.40 -4.23
C ILE A 66 -10.51 -7.41 -4.98
N ASN A 67 -10.97 -7.93 -6.12
CA ASN A 67 -10.23 -8.84 -6.99
C ASN A 67 -9.16 -8.12 -7.82
N ARG A 68 -9.13 -6.78 -7.83
CA ARG A 68 -8.06 -6.02 -8.49
C ARG A 68 -6.73 -6.36 -7.80
N PRO A 69 -5.78 -7.02 -8.49
CA PRO A 69 -4.52 -7.39 -7.87
C PRO A 69 -3.65 -6.14 -7.71
N THR A 70 -3.46 -5.70 -6.46
CA THR A 70 -2.50 -4.66 -6.10
C THR A 70 -1.33 -5.28 -5.36
N LYS A 71 -0.13 -5.16 -5.92
CA LYS A 71 1.07 -5.84 -5.40
C LYS A 71 1.90 -4.93 -4.49
N ASP A 72 1.75 -3.64 -4.72
CA ASP A 72 2.56 -2.53 -4.25
C ASP A 72 1.70 -1.56 -3.43
N ILE A 73 2.37 -0.80 -2.56
CA ILE A 73 1.81 0.36 -1.90
C ILE A 73 2.44 1.58 -2.58
N ASP A 74 1.62 2.40 -3.23
CA ASP A 74 2.10 3.62 -3.87
C ASP A 74 1.89 4.82 -2.93
N PHE A 75 2.96 5.57 -2.66
CA PHE A 75 2.91 6.80 -1.88
C PHE A 75 3.46 7.99 -2.66
N LEU A 76 2.89 9.17 -2.39
CA LEU A 76 3.58 10.44 -2.59
C LEU A 76 4.25 10.85 -1.27
N GLY A 77 5.56 11.12 -1.31
CA GLY A 77 6.31 11.70 -0.19
C GLY A 77 6.25 13.23 -0.18
N LEU A 78 5.89 13.84 0.95
CA LEU A 78 5.78 15.31 1.09
C LEU A 78 6.96 15.95 1.82
N LYS A 79 7.25 15.47 3.02
CA LYS A 79 8.23 16.06 3.96
C LYS A 79 9.26 15.01 4.35
N VAL A 80 9.77 14.32 3.35
CA VAL A 80 10.68 13.19 3.51
C VAL A 80 11.89 13.38 2.61
N SER A 81 13.02 12.87 3.06
CA SER A 81 14.22 12.80 2.25
C SER A 81 13.99 11.89 1.05
N ARG A 82 14.65 12.22 -0.07
CA ARG A 82 14.71 11.36 -1.27
C ARG A 82 15.88 10.36 -1.19
N ILE A 83 16.69 10.45 -0.14
CA ILE A 83 17.81 9.56 0.12
C ILE A 83 17.26 8.21 0.60
N THR A 84 17.73 7.14 -0.02
CA THR A 84 17.28 5.76 0.24
C THR A 84 17.47 5.34 1.69
N GLU A 85 18.60 5.71 2.28
CA GLU A 85 19.01 5.40 3.66
C GLU A 85 18.08 6.07 4.68
N ASP A 86 17.68 7.33 4.42
CA ASP A 86 16.76 8.04 5.30
C ASP A 86 15.37 7.37 5.29
N LEU A 87 14.88 7.00 4.10
CA LEU A 87 13.60 6.31 3.96
C LEU A 87 13.65 4.89 4.53
N HIS A 88 14.79 4.21 4.45
CA HIS A 88 15.00 2.93 5.14
C HIS A 88 14.73 3.08 6.64
N GLU A 89 15.35 4.07 7.30
CA GLU A 89 15.16 4.30 8.73
C GLU A 89 13.72 4.73 9.07
N VAL A 90 13.07 5.52 8.22
CA VAL A 90 11.65 5.85 8.35
C VAL A 90 10.78 4.59 8.35
N PHE A 91 10.95 3.70 7.36
CA PHE A 91 10.13 2.49 7.26
C PHE A 91 10.45 1.46 8.34
N LYS A 92 11.70 1.39 8.80
CA LYS A 92 12.07 0.64 10.00
C LYS A 92 11.30 1.13 11.23
N ASN A 93 11.27 2.43 11.47
CA ASN A 93 10.51 3.02 12.59
C ASN A 93 8.99 2.81 12.45
N ILE A 94 8.45 2.83 11.24
CA ILE A 94 7.05 2.46 10.97
C ILE A 94 6.82 0.99 11.33
N CYS A 95 7.65 0.07 10.84
CA CYS A 95 7.50 -1.37 11.12
C CYS A 95 7.56 -1.72 12.63
N MET A 96 8.30 -0.94 13.41
CA MET A 96 8.43 -1.14 14.86
C MET A 96 7.23 -0.65 15.69
N GLN A 97 6.26 0.04 15.08
CA GLN A 97 5.04 0.43 15.81
C GLN A 97 4.29 -0.79 16.32
N GLN A 98 3.87 -0.73 17.59
CA GLN A 98 3.19 -1.84 18.26
C GLN A 98 1.79 -2.06 17.66
N SER A 99 1.45 -3.33 17.46
CA SER A 99 0.14 -3.76 17.01
C SER A 99 -0.11 -5.20 17.43
N ASP A 100 -1.33 -5.49 17.85
CA ASP A 100 -1.73 -6.84 18.26
C ASP A 100 -2.39 -7.58 17.09
N ASP A 101 -1.66 -7.71 15.99
CA ASP A 101 -2.16 -8.25 14.71
C ASP A 101 -1.42 -9.50 14.23
N ALA A 102 -0.52 -10.03 15.06
CA ALA A 102 0.34 -11.17 14.79
C ALA A 102 1.23 -11.05 13.53
N VAL A 103 1.35 -9.85 12.95
CA VAL A 103 2.27 -9.56 11.85
C VAL A 103 3.59 -9.10 12.41
N ASN A 104 4.68 -9.73 11.99
CA ASN A 104 6.03 -9.29 12.28
C ASN A 104 6.72 -8.83 10.99
N PHE A 105 7.30 -7.64 10.99
CA PHE A 105 8.09 -7.12 9.87
C PHE A 105 9.58 -7.30 10.15
N ASP A 106 10.31 -7.81 9.16
CA ASP A 106 11.76 -7.98 9.21
C ASP A 106 12.45 -6.64 9.02
N THR A 107 12.68 -5.93 10.12
CA THR A 107 13.34 -4.61 10.09
C THR A 107 14.81 -4.69 9.69
N SER A 108 15.48 -5.83 9.94
CA SER A 108 16.87 -6.05 9.53
C SER A 108 17.02 -6.32 8.04
N GLY A 109 15.98 -6.85 7.40
CA GLY A 109 15.96 -7.21 5.99
C GLY A 109 15.32 -6.17 5.08
N ILE A 110 15.09 -4.93 5.54
CA ILE A 110 14.52 -3.86 4.70
C ILE A 110 15.55 -3.48 3.64
N THR A 111 15.12 -3.37 2.38
CA THR A 111 15.95 -2.86 1.29
C THR A 111 15.33 -1.61 0.69
N SER A 112 16.16 -0.64 0.33
CA SER A 112 15.77 0.61 -0.31
C SER A 112 16.59 0.82 -1.57
N GLU A 113 15.94 1.11 -2.70
CA GLU A 113 16.60 1.36 -3.98
C GLU A 113 15.95 2.53 -4.71
N THR A 114 16.74 3.35 -5.40
CA THR A 114 16.20 4.38 -6.31
C THR A 114 15.60 3.70 -7.53
N ILE A 115 14.39 4.10 -7.91
CA ILE A 115 13.72 3.67 -9.13
C ILE A 115 13.52 4.86 -10.06
N LYS A 116 13.59 4.62 -11.36
CA LYS A 116 13.25 5.61 -12.39
C LYS A 116 11.90 5.22 -12.97
N GLU A 117 10.92 6.11 -12.86
CA GLU A 117 9.64 5.92 -13.55
C GLU A 117 9.72 6.43 -14.99
N ASN A 118 10.47 7.51 -15.25
CA ASN A 118 10.76 8.10 -16.57
C ASN A 118 12.08 8.92 -16.53
N ALA A 119 12.42 9.64 -17.60
CA ALA A 119 13.66 10.43 -17.70
C ALA A 119 13.83 11.48 -16.58
N ASP A 120 12.72 12.06 -16.11
CA ASP A 120 12.73 13.21 -15.19
C ASP A 120 12.32 12.88 -13.75
N TYR A 121 11.79 11.68 -13.48
CA TYR A 121 11.23 11.31 -12.17
C TYR A 121 11.99 10.15 -11.51
N GLN A 122 12.60 10.45 -10.36
CA GLN A 122 13.25 9.46 -9.50
C GLN A 122 12.39 9.22 -8.26
N GLY A 123 11.95 7.98 -8.08
CA GLY A 123 11.27 7.50 -6.88
C GLY A 123 12.19 6.64 -6.02
N VAL A 124 11.68 6.21 -4.87
CA VAL A 124 12.35 5.23 -4.00
C VAL A 124 11.44 4.03 -3.79
N ARG A 125 11.98 2.84 -4.00
CA ARG A 125 11.33 1.58 -3.71
C ARG A 125 11.87 1.00 -2.41
N ILE A 126 10.97 0.69 -1.49
CA ILE A 126 11.24 -0.04 -0.26
C ILE A 126 10.65 -1.44 -0.37
N LYS A 127 11.40 -2.47 0.02
CA LYS A 127 10.88 -3.83 0.20
C LYS A 127 11.03 -4.25 1.64
N ILE A 128 9.95 -4.79 2.19
CA ILE A 128 9.87 -5.22 3.59
C ILE A 128 9.30 -6.63 3.62
N LYS A 129 10.02 -7.56 4.25
CA LYS A 129 9.51 -8.91 4.46
C LYS A 129 8.63 -8.95 5.70
N GLY A 130 7.42 -9.47 5.56
CA GLY A 130 6.46 -9.67 6.64
C GLY A 130 6.20 -11.15 6.92
N TYR A 131 5.83 -11.45 8.16
CA TYR A 131 5.51 -12.79 8.63
C TYR A 131 4.16 -12.81 9.38
N LEU A 132 3.35 -13.83 9.11
CA LEU A 132 2.16 -14.17 9.89
C LEU A 132 2.26 -15.67 10.25
N GLY A 133 2.78 -15.95 11.44
CA GLY A 133 3.24 -17.29 11.79
C GLY A 133 4.33 -17.76 10.83
N ASN A 134 4.12 -18.90 10.16
CA ASN A 134 5.06 -19.42 9.16
C ASN A 134 4.85 -18.85 7.75
N ALA A 135 3.79 -18.07 7.52
CA ALA A 135 3.52 -17.47 6.22
C ALA A 135 4.38 -16.22 6.04
N THR A 136 4.91 -16.00 4.82
CA THR A 136 5.71 -14.81 4.51
C THR A 136 5.27 -14.16 3.22
N LYS A 137 5.39 -12.82 3.16
CA LYS A 137 5.24 -12.00 1.95
C LYS A 137 6.28 -10.89 1.96
N VAL A 138 6.65 -10.42 0.78
CA VAL A 138 7.39 -9.18 0.60
C VAL A 138 6.39 -8.10 0.24
N ILE A 139 6.34 -7.04 1.03
CA ILE A 139 5.60 -5.82 0.72
C ILE A 139 6.55 -4.92 -0.06
N GLN A 140 6.14 -4.51 -1.25
CA GLN A 140 6.80 -3.47 -2.02
C GLN A 140 6.07 -2.15 -1.79
N ILE A 141 6.84 -1.09 -1.58
CA ILE A 141 6.34 0.27 -1.36
C ILE A 141 7.11 1.17 -2.32
N ASP A 142 6.39 1.83 -3.22
CA ASP A 142 6.96 2.74 -4.20
C ASP A 142 6.59 4.17 -3.80
N ILE A 143 7.60 5.01 -3.67
CA ILE A 143 7.47 6.38 -3.18
C ILE A 143 7.86 7.30 -4.32
N ALA A 144 6.87 7.98 -4.88
CA ALA A 144 7.04 9.08 -5.80
C ALA A 144 7.18 10.40 -5.04
N PHE A 145 7.70 11.42 -5.73
CA PHE A 145 7.89 12.77 -5.21
C PHE A 145 7.38 13.78 -6.22
N ASP A 146 7.06 14.98 -5.75
CA ASP A 146 6.76 16.17 -6.56
C ASP A 146 5.46 16.13 -7.38
N ASP A 147 4.63 15.10 -7.21
CA ASP A 147 3.27 15.11 -7.75
C ASP A 147 2.44 16.22 -7.12
N ILE A 148 1.63 16.90 -7.96
CA ILE A 148 0.67 17.90 -7.51
C ILE A 148 -0.63 17.18 -7.13
N VAL A 149 -1.08 17.37 -5.89
CA VAL A 149 -2.37 16.86 -5.42
C VAL A 149 -3.42 17.97 -5.54
N TYR A 150 -4.53 17.67 -6.21
CA TYR A 150 -5.63 18.60 -6.47
C TYR A 150 -6.99 17.87 -6.40
N PRO A 151 -8.05 18.43 -5.79
CA PRO A 151 -8.09 19.74 -5.13
C PRO A 151 -7.28 19.78 -3.84
N ASP A 152 -7.37 18.75 -2.99
CA ASP A 152 -6.68 18.68 -1.71
C ASP A 152 -6.39 17.22 -1.31
N ILE A 153 -5.40 17.04 -0.43
CA ILE A 153 -5.13 15.76 0.24
C ILE A 153 -6.35 15.39 1.09
N GLN A 154 -6.83 14.16 0.93
CA GLN A 154 -7.98 13.64 1.67
C GLN A 154 -7.53 12.75 2.83
N ILE A 155 -8.29 12.76 3.92
CA ILE A 155 -8.16 11.73 4.97
C ILE A 155 -9.09 10.59 4.58
N MET A 156 -8.51 9.43 4.27
CA MET A 156 -9.25 8.23 3.94
C MET A 156 -9.43 7.35 5.18
N GLU A 157 -10.64 6.83 5.38
CA GLU A 157 -10.91 5.71 6.27
C GLU A 157 -10.72 4.39 5.51
N TYR A 158 -9.50 3.89 5.51
CA TYR A 158 -9.13 2.71 4.74
C TYR A 158 -9.76 1.44 5.34
N PRO A 159 -10.51 0.65 4.54
CA PRO A 159 -11.22 -0.53 5.03
C PRO A 159 -10.28 -1.71 5.28
N THR A 160 -10.38 -2.33 6.44
CA THR A 160 -9.54 -3.48 6.84
C THR A 160 -10.36 -4.76 6.98
N PHE A 161 -9.69 -5.92 7.01
CA PHE A 161 -10.41 -7.19 7.13
C PHE A 161 -11.05 -7.44 8.51
N PHE A 162 -10.36 -7.10 9.60
CA PHE A 162 -10.77 -7.52 10.95
C PHE A 162 -10.69 -6.43 12.02
N GLU A 163 -10.02 -5.32 11.71
CA GLU A 163 -9.79 -4.23 12.65
C GLU A 163 -10.61 -3.01 12.25
N ASN A 164 -10.62 -1.99 13.11
CA ASN A 164 -11.20 -0.70 12.76
C ASN A 164 -10.52 -0.09 11.52
N THR A 165 -11.20 0.86 10.89
CA THR A 165 -10.66 1.60 9.75
C THR A 165 -9.37 2.31 10.11
N ILE A 166 -8.44 2.35 9.16
CA ILE A 166 -7.15 3.04 9.29
C ILE A 166 -7.32 4.43 8.70
N ARG A 167 -6.95 5.50 9.42
CA ARG A 167 -7.01 6.87 8.89
C ARG A 167 -5.66 7.30 8.34
N ILE A 168 -5.56 7.50 7.03
CA ILE A 168 -4.33 7.90 6.32
C ILE A 168 -4.60 9.02 5.33
N ASN A 169 -3.57 9.80 5.04
CA ASN A 169 -3.62 10.77 3.95
C ASN A 169 -3.65 10.00 2.61
N ALA A 170 -4.46 10.48 1.67
CA ALA A 170 -4.62 9.89 0.36
C ALA A 170 -4.89 10.94 -0.72
N TYR A 171 -4.72 10.54 -1.97
CA TYR A 171 -5.14 11.37 -3.10
C TYR A 171 -6.65 11.61 -3.07
N SER A 172 -7.07 12.71 -3.67
CA SER A 172 -8.46 12.90 -4.09
C SER A 172 -8.79 11.93 -5.24
N LYS A 173 -10.08 11.68 -5.50
CA LYS A 173 -10.47 10.89 -6.68
C LYS A 173 -9.99 11.57 -7.97
N GLU A 174 -10.07 12.89 -7.99
CA GLU A 174 -9.65 13.78 -9.07
C GLU A 174 -8.16 13.61 -9.39
N SER A 175 -7.29 13.60 -8.38
CA SER A 175 -5.85 13.35 -8.56
C SER A 175 -5.56 11.97 -9.12
N VAL A 176 -6.26 10.94 -8.65
CA VAL A 176 -6.07 9.57 -9.18
C VAL A 176 -6.53 9.45 -10.63
N ILE A 177 -7.64 10.10 -10.97
CA ILE A 177 -8.13 10.16 -12.35
C ILE A 177 -7.10 10.90 -13.23
N ALA A 178 -6.64 12.08 -12.80
CA ALA A 178 -5.67 12.89 -13.55
C ALA A 178 -4.36 12.13 -13.80
N GLU A 179 -3.77 11.51 -12.76
CA GLU A 179 -2.54 10.71 -12.87
C GLU A 179 -2.70 9.56 -13.87
N LYS A 180 -3.85 8.87 -13.84
CA LYS A 180 -4.13 7.78 -14.77
C LYS A 180 -4.32 8.26 -16.20
N PHE A 181 -5.01 9.38 -16.40
CA PHE A 181 -5.17 9.97 -17.73
C PHE A 181 -3.82 10.42 -18.30
N ASP A 182 -2.97 11.07 -17.51
CA ASP A 182 -1.64 11.48 -17.93
C ASP A 182 -0.80 10.26 -18.36
N ALA A 183 -0.75 9.21 -17.52
CA ALA A 183 -0.06 7.97 -17.87
C ALA A 183 -0.61 7.33 -19.16
N MET A 184 -1.91 7.42 -19.43
CA MET A 184 -2.50 6.93 -20.67
C MET A 184 -2.02 7.71 -21.89
N LEU A 185 -1.91 9.03 -21.78
CA LEU A 185 -1.50 9.93 -22.85
C LEU A 185 0.01 9.85 -23.12
N VAL A 186 0.83 9.88 -22.06
CA VAL A 186 2.30 9.82 -22.16
C VAL A 186 2.76 8.53 -22.82
N LEU A 187 2.16 7.38 -22.47
CA LEU A 187 2.50 6.10 -23.08
C LEU A 187 1.95 5.95 -24.50
N SER A 188 0.87 6.67 -24.84
CA SER A 188 0.28 6.73 -26.18
C SER A 188 0.19 5.34 -26.84
N TYR A 189 0.72 5.17 -28.05
CA TYR A 189 0.70 3.91 -28.80
C TYR A 189 1.42 2.73 -28.11
N ALA A 190 2.28 2.97 -27.12
CA ALA A 190 2.96 1.92 -26.35
C ALA A 190 2.18 1.50 -25.09
N ASN A 191 0.96 2.02 -24.89
CA ASN A 191 0.20 1.81 -23.68
C ASN A 191 -0.35 0.37 -23.55
N SER A 192 0.22 -0.37 -22.61
CA SER A 192 -0.25 -1.71 -22.18
C SER A 192 -1.03 -1.70 -20.85
N ARG A 193 -1.26 -0.52 -20.28
CA ARG A 193 -1.85 -0.32 -18.95
C ARG A 193 -3.38 -0.29 -19.00
N MET A 194 -4.00 -1.32 -19.57
CA MET A 194 -5.47 -1.48 -19.61
C MET A 194 -6.13 -1.37 -18.23
N LYS A 195 -5.38 -1.70 -17.16
CA LYS A 195 -5.81 -1.54 -15.76
C LYS A 195 -6.16 -0.09 -15.38
N ASP A 196 -5.55 0.90 -16.03
CA ASP A 196 -5.81 2.32 -15.72
C ASP A 196 -7.13 2.77 -16.36
N PHE A 197 -7.47 2.29 -17.56
CA PHE A 197 -8.77 2.55 -18.19
C PHE A 197 -9.91 1.97 -17.35
N TYR A 198 -9.71 0.75 -16.84
CA TYR A 198 -10.65 0.11 -15.92
C TYR A 198 -10.88 0.95 -14.66
N ASP A 199 -9.82 1.49 -14.07
CA ASP A 199 -9.94 2.31 -12.86
C ASP A 199 -10.68 3.60 -13.12
N VAL A 200 -10.32 4.33 -14.18
CA VAL A 200 -10.99 5.58 -14.54
C VAL A 200 -12.48 5.32 -14.79
N TYR A 201 -12.82 4.26 -15.52
CA TYR A 201 -14.22 3.87 -15.74
C TYR A 201 -14.99 3.65 -14.44
N HIS A 202 -14.40 2.98 -13.46
CA HIS A 202 -15.04 2.73 -12.17
C HIS A 202 -15.07 3.96 -11.26
N LEU A 203 -14.07 4.85 -11.34
CA LEU A 203 -14.03 6.09 -10.54
C LEU A 203 -15.00 7.16 -11.06
N LEU A 204 -15.37 7.11 -12.35
CA LEU A 204 -16.32 8.03 -12.98
C LEU A 204 -17.78 7.56 -12.94
N LYS A 205 -18.04 6.37 -12.41
CA LYS A 205 -19.40 5.88 -12.15
C LYS A 205 -19.92 6.39 -10.81
#